data_AF-A0A376DPJ9-F1
#
_entry.id   AF-A0A376DPJ9-F1
#
_cell.length_a   1.000
_cell.length_b   1.000
_cell.length_c   1.000
_cell.angle_alpha   90.00
_cell.angle_beta   90.00
_cell.angle_gamma   90.00
#
_symmetry.space_group_name_H-M   'P 1'
#
loop_
_entity.id
_entity.type
_entity.pdbx_description
1 polymer ?
#
loop_
_entity_poly.entity_id
_entity_poly.type
_entity_poly.pdbx_seq_one_letter_code
_entity_poly.pdbx_strand_id
1 'polypeptide(L)'
;MKNILNEARQSKYFLLFVFLFGYAQSIQIRLLVRKKLDWYIFTPEAAVMSFVSAGILFFVMYIFIRHWQKSETFSTREALKIFSISMLVYLMVMKILGVFISLVFDTFERNFNQQSLALSTLSEIMNTFIYGSFFLAFYYYQKNKKNKSKSKGTIRHFLKLRSTSSNHSSILIFCLIT
;
A
#
# COMPACT_ATOMS: atom_id res chain seq x y z
N MET A 1 -8.50 21.78 -3.65
CA MET A 1 -8.95 20.71 -2.72
C MET A 1 -9.57 19.47 -3.38
N LYS A 2 -10.13 19.53 -4.61
CA LYS A 2 -10.74 18.36 -5.28
C LYS A 2 -9.78 17.16 -5.54
N ASN A 3 -8.48 17.40 -5.73
CA ASN A 3 -7.51 16.32 -5.98
C ASN A 3 -7.15 15.49 -4.73
N ILE A 4 -7.01 16.13 -3.56
CA ILE A 4 -6.73 15.42 -2.30
C ILE A 4 -7.96 14.60 -1.90
N LEU A 5 -9.17 15.15 -2.10
CA LEU A 5 -10.42 14.44 -1.84
C LEU A 5 -10.56 13.18 -2.71
N ASN A 6 -10.14 13.23 -3.98
CA ASN A 6 -10.15 12.08 -4.88
C ASN A 6 -9.04 11.05 -4.57
N GLU A 7 -7.85 11.50 -4.13
CA GLU A 7 -6.80 10.59 -3.63
C GLU A 7 -7.24 9.88 -2.34
N ALA A 8 -7.90 10.59 -1.42
CA ALA A 8 -8.49 10.02 -0.21
C ALA A 8 -9.68 9.09 -0.50
N ARG A 9 -10.44 9.34 -1.58
CA ARG A 9 -11.53 8.46 -2.01
C ARG A 9 -11.01 7.17 -2.63
N GLN A 10 -9.91 7.23 -3.41
CA GLN A 10 -9.26 6.03 -3.95
C GLN A 10 -8.58 5.20 -2.85
N SER A 11 -7.99 5.85 -1.83
CA SER A 11 -7.45 5.13 -0.67
C SER A 11 -8.56 4.50 0.18
N LYS A 12 -9.77 5.08 0.25
CA LYS A 12 -10.91 4.47 0.96
C LYS A 12 -11.29 3.09 0.40
N TYR A 13 -11.40 2.94 -0.92
CA TYR A 13 -11.73 1.64 -1.53
C TYR A 13 -10.62 0.61 -1.37
N PHE A 14 -9.35 1.05 -1.42
CA PHE A 14 -8.23 0.16 -1.14
C PHE A 14 -8.23 -0.33 0.30
N LEU A 15 -8.44 0.57 1.28
CA LEU A 15 -8.54 0.18 2.69
C LEU A 15 -9.75 -0.72 2.94
N LEU A 16 -10.90 -0.43 2.32
CA LEU A 16 -12.08 -1.30 2.39
C LEU A 16 -11.79 -2.68 1.79
N PHE A 17 -11.09 -2.74 0.65
CA PHE A 17 -10.66 -4.01 0.05
C PHE A 17 -9.75 -4.78 1.00
N VAL A 18 -8.74 -4.15 1.59
CA VAL A 18 -7.83 -4.78 2.56
C VAL A 18 -8.60 -5.28 3.78
N PHE A 19 -9.55 -4.50 4.29
CA PHE A 19 -10.40 -4.89 5.41
C PHE A 19 -11.28 -6.09 5.09
N LEU A 20 -12.01 -6.06 3.96
CA LEU A 20 -12.86 -7.17 3.51
C LEU A 20 -12.05 -8.43 3.21
N PHE A 21 -10.87 -8.28 2.61
CA PHE A 21 -9.96 -9.38 2.35
C PHE A 21 -9.45 -10.00 3.65
N GLY A 22 -9.01 -9.18 4.61
CA GLY A 22 -8.59 -9.65 5.93
C GLY A 22 -9.72 -10.33 6.70
N TYR A 23 -10.95 -9.85 6.56
CA TYR A 23 -12.14 -10.50 7.11
C TYR A 23 -12.38 -11.88 6.49
N ALA A 24 -12.35 -11.98 5.15
CA ALA A 24 -12.48 -13.26 4.45
C ALA A 24 -11.37 -14.25 4.82
N GLN A 25 -10.13 -13.79 4.89
CA GLN A 25 -8.97 -14.59 5.33
C GLN A 25 -9.16 -15.09 6.77
N SER A 26 -9.69 -14.25 7.67
CA SER A 26 -9.96 -14.65 9.06
C SER A 26 -11.01 -15.76 9.15
N ILE A 27 -12.09 -15.66 8.38
CA ILE A 27 -13.12 -16.70 8.28
C ILE A 27 -12.50 -18.01 7.76
N GLN A 28 -11.70 -17.92 6.70
CA GLN A 28 -11.04 -19.09 6.10
C GLN A 28 -10.15 -19.82 7.12
N ILE A 29 -9.32 -19.10 7.88
CA ILE A 29 -8.45 -19.69 8.90
C ILE A 29 -9.27 -20.40 9.98
N ARG A 30 -10.35 -19.77 10.47
CA ARG A 30 -11.22 -20.36 11.50
C ARG A 30 -11.97 -21.59 11.00
N LEU A 31 -12.43 -21.58 9.75
CA LEU A 31 -13.05 -22.75 9.12
C LEU A 31 -12.06 -23.92 8.99
N LEU A 32 -10.82 -23.64 8.55
CA LEU A 32 -9.77 -24.65 8.42
C LEU A 32 -9.39 -25.29 9.75
N VAL A 33 -9.34 -24.50 10.83
CA VAL A 33 -8.96 -24.99 12.17
C VAL A 33 -10.11 -25.71 12.87
N ARG A 34 -11.34 -25.18 12.84
CA ARG A 34 -12.46 -25.72 13.63
C ARG A 34 -13.30 -26.78 12.90
N LYS A 35 -13.28 -26.82 11.55
CA LYS A 35 -14.09 -27.74 10.72
C LYS A 35 -15.59 -27.81 11.08
N LYS A 36 -16.11 -26.83 11.80
CA LYS A 36 -17.51 -26.70 12.23
C LYS A 36 -17.98 -25.29 11.88
N LEU A 37 -19.21 -25.15 11.41
CA LEU A 37 -19.84 -23.85 11.17
C LEU A 37 -20.50 -23.38 12.46
N ASP A 38 -19.93 -22.36 13.08
CA ASP A 38 -20.42 -21.72 14.31
C ASP A 38 -20.54 -20.21 14.07
N TRP A 39 -21.54 -19.56 14.68
CA TRP A 39 -21.77 -18.12 14.61
C TRP A 39 -20.54 -17.32 15.06
N TYR A 40 -19.76 -17.87 15.98
CA TYR A 40 -18.51 -17.26 16.47
C TYR A 40 -17.44 -17.09 15.38
N ILE A 41 -17.54 -17.78 14.24
CA ILE A 41 -16.59 -17.66 13.12
C ILE A 41 -16.67 -16.29 12.45
N PHE A 42 -17.85 -15.65 12.51
CA PHE A 42 -18.09 -14.35 11.89
C PHE A 42 -17.66 -13.17 12.77
N THR A 43 -17.04 -13.42 13.93
CA THR A 43 -16.59 -12.38 14.85
C THR A 43 -15.53 -11.48 14.18
N PRO A 44 -15.75 -10.15 14.15
CA PRO A 44 -14.88 -9.23 13.41
C PRO A 44 -13.53 -8.98 14.10
N GLU A 45 -13.36 -9.42 15.35
CA GLU A 45 -12.19 -9.13 16.18
C GLU A 45 -10.86 -9.53 15.50
N ALA A 46 -10.78 -10.73 14.91
CA ALA A 46 -9.56 -11.17 14.23
C ALA A 46 -9.32 -10.46 12.89
N ALA A 47 -10.37 -9.96 12.24
CA ALA A 47 -10.24 -9.14 11.05
C ALA A 47 -9.69 -7.76 11.39
N VAL A 48 -10.11 -7.19 12.52
CA VAL A 48 -9.54 -5.94 13.04
C VAL A 48 -8.05 -6.10 13.31
N MET A 49 -7.64 -7.17 13.99
CA MET A 49 -6.22 -7.41 14.26
C MET A 49 -5.39 -7.57 12.98
N SER A 50 -5.94 -8.29 11.99
CA SER A 50 -5.30 -8.49 10.69
C SER A 50 -5.21 -7.19 9.88
N PHE A 51 -6.21 -6.31 10.01
CA PHE A 51 -6.20 -4.99 9.39
C PHE A 51 -5.16 -4.07 10.03
N VAL A 52 -5.03 -4.10 11.37
CA VAL A 52 -4.01 -3.34 12.10
C VAL A 52 -2.60 -3.79 11.70
N SER A 53 -2.35 -5.10 11.62
CA SER A 53 -1.03 -5.61 11.21
C SER A 53 -0.70 -5.25 9.76
N ALA A 54 -1.67 -5.33 8.83
CA ALA A 54 -1.51 -4.83 7.47
C ALA A 54 -1.23 -3.32 7.44
N GLY A 55 -1.87 -2.54 8.31
CA GLY A 55 -1.61 -1.12 8.48
C GLY A 55 -0.18 -0.81 8.91
N ILE A 56 0.36 -1.58 9.87
CA ILE A 56 1.78 -1.49 10.28
C ILE A 56 2.70 -1.77 9.10
N LEU A 57 2.43 -2.84 8.33
CA LEU A 57 3.21 -3.15 7.14
C LEU A 57 3.18 -2.00 6.12
N PHE A 58 2.00 -1.43 5.84
CA PHE A 58 1.86 -0.31 4.91
C PHE A 58 2.65 0.90 5.37
N PHE A 59 2.66 1.18 6.67
CA PHE A 59 3.43 2.27 7.26
C PHE A 59 4.94 2.06 7.07
N VAL A 60 5.43 0.85 7.38
CA VAL A 60 6.85 0.47 7.18
C VAL A 60 7.23 0.61 5.71
N MET A 61 6.44 0.05 4.79
CA MET A 61 6.68 0.15 3.36
C MET A 61 6.66 1.60 2.88
N TYR A 62 5.71 2.41 3.37
CA TYR A 62 5.60 3.83 3.00
C TYR A 62 6.86 4.62 3.37
N ILE A 63 7.42 4.38 4.57
CA ILE A 63 8.68 5.01 5.00
C ILE A 63 9.81 4.68 4.02
N PHE A 64 9.97 3.39 3.68
CA PHE A 64 11.06 2.95 2.82
C PHE A 64 10.91 3.41 1.38
N ILE A 65 9.68 3.43 0.85
CA ILE A 65 9.39 4.01 -0.45
C ILE A 65 9.75 5.50 -0.47
N ARG A 66 9.34 6.25 0.56
CA ARG A 66 9.62 7.68 0.65
C ARG A 66 11.11 7.98 0.78
N HIS A 67 11.85 7.11 1.48
CA HIS A 67 13.28 7.30 1.71
C HIS A 67 14.14 6.94 0.48
N TRP A 68 13.86 5.81 -0.19
CA TRP A 68 14.71 5.31 -1.28
C TRP A 68 14.25 5.70 -2.68
N GLN A 69 12.97 5.95 -2.91
CA GLN A 69 12.46 6.09 -4.27
C GLN A 69 12.45 7.55 -4.76
N LYS A 70 13.63 8.09 -5.07
CA LYS A 70 13.82 9.44 -5.62
C LYS A 70 13.54 9.55 -7.12
N SER A 71 13.50 8.43 -7.84
CA SER A 71 13.31 8.37 -9.30
C SER A 71 11.81 8.47 -9.68
N GLU A 72 11.50 9.23 -10.73
CA GLU A 72 10.13 9.30 -11.29
C GLU A 72 9.73 8.00 -12.02
N THR A 73 10.71 7.18 -12.43
CA THR A 73 10.52 5.94 -13.19
C THR A 73 10.29 4.71 -12.31
N PHE A 74 9.58 3.72 -12.85
CA PHE A 74 9.35 2.43 -12.19
C PHE A 74 10.59 1.54 -12.35
N SER A 75 11.19 1.10 -11.23
CA SER A 75 12.28 0.12 -11.21
C SER A 75 11.87 -1.08 -10.37
N THR A 76 11.79 -2.25 -11.01
CA THR A 76 11.47 -3.53 -10.35
C THR A 76 12.50 -3.88 -9.28
N ARG A 77 13.77 -3.56 -9.52
CA ARG A 77 14.87 -3.79 -8.58
C ARG A 77 14.73 -2.95 -7.31
N GLU A 78 14.35 -1.69 -7.45
CA GLU A 78 14.08 -0.82 -6.30
C GLU A 78 12.84 -1.31 -5.52
N ALA A 79 11.79 -1.68 -6.24
CA ALA A 79 10.56 -2.21 -5.65
C ALA A 79 10.83 -3.49 -4.82
N LEU A 80 11.59 -4.44 -5.38
CA LEU A 80 11.99 -5.67 -4.66
C LEU A 80 12.89 -5.37 -3.46
N LYS A 81 13.86 -4.46 -3.61
CA LYS A 81 14.72 -4.06 -2.48
C LYS A 81 13.90 -3.47 -1.33
N ILE A 82 12.98 -2.55 -1.65
CA ILE A 82 12.10 -1.94 -0.66
C ILE A 82 11.22 -3.00 -0.01
N PHE A 83 10.64 -3.90 -0.80
CA PHE A 83 9.80 -4.98 -0.29
C PHE A 83 10.56 -5.88 0.69
N SER A 84 11.75 -6.37 0.32
CA SER A 84 12.56 -7.25 1.16
C SER A 84 13.01 -6.59 2.47
N ILE A 85 13.43 -5.32 2.42
CA ILE A 85 13.83 -4.58 3.63
C ILE A 85 12.60 -4.32 4.51
N SER A 86 11.47 -3.93 3.91
CA SER A 86 10.23 -3.69 4.65
C SER A 86 9.74 -4.95 5.35
N MET A 87 9.87 -6.10 4.70
CA MET A 87 9.52 -7.41 5.27
C MET A 87 10.34 -7.72 6.52
N LEU A 88 11.67 -7.57 6.46
CA LEU A 88 12.53 -7.81 7.63
C LEU A 88 12.18 -6.90 8.80
N VAL A 89 11.97 -5.61 8.53
CA VAL A 89 11.60 -4.65 9.58
C VAL A 89 10.22 -4.92 10.14
N TYR A 90 9.25 -5.26 9.28
CA TYR A 90 7.92 -5.66 9.71
C TYR A 90 7.96 -6.88 10.63
N LEU A 91 8.71 -7.92 10.27
CA LEU A 91 8.88 -9.10 11.13
C LEU A 91 9.46 -8.72 12.50
N MET A 92 10.50 -7.89 12.52
CA MET A 92 11.09 -7.42 13.78
C MET A 92 10.09 -6.66 14.64
N VAL A 93 9.31 -5.74 14.04
CA VAL A 93 8.26 -4.99 14.75
C VAL A 93 7.21 -5.94 15.31
N MET A 94 6.75 -6.93 14.53
CA MET A 94 5.75 -7.91 14.99
C MET A 94 6.28 -8.77 16.13
N LYS A 95 7.55 -9.19 16.09
CA LYS A 95 8.15 -9.95 17.21
C LYS A 95 8.30 -9.11 18.46
N ILE A 96 8.75 -7.86 18.34
CA ILE A 96 8.86 -6.94 19.48
C ILE A 96 7.48 -6.73 20.12
N LEU A 97 6.45 -6.43 19.33
CA LEU A 97 5.07 -6.30 19.82
C LEU A 97 4.57 -7.58 20.48
N GLY A 98 4.85 -8.74 19.87
CA GLY A 98 4.50 -10.05 20.43
C GLY A 98 5.16 -10.31 21.77
N VAL A 99 6.44 -9.94 21.95
CA VAL A 99 7.15 -10.06 23.22
C VAL A 99 6.47 -9.19 24.27
N PHE A 100 6.22 -7.91 23.98
CA PHE A 100 5.54 -7.00 24.91
C PHE A 100 4.17 -7.54 25.34
N ILE A 101 3.34 -8.00 24.41
CA ILE A 101 2.03 -8.57 24.72
C ILE A 101 2.20 -9.82 25.59
N SER A 102 3.13 -10.72 25.25
CA SER A 102 3.32 -11.95 25.99
C SER A 102 3.81 -11.73 27.44
N LEU A 103 4.57 -10.68 27.69
CA LEU A 103 5.02 -10.30 29.04
C LEU A 103 3.86 -9.72 29.87
N VAL A 104 2.98 -8.92 29.26
CA VAL A 104 1.81 -8.34 29.96
C VAL A 104 0.80 -9.42 30.36
N PHE A 105 0.64 -10.46 29.54
CA PHE A 105 -0.34 -11.51 29.76
C PHE A 105 0.23 -12.82 30.33
N ASP A 106 1.51 -12.83 30.71
CA ASP A 106 2.22 -14.02 31.20
C ASP A 106 2.06 -15.26 30.29
N THR A 107 2.19 -15.04 28.98
CA THR A 107 2.01 -16.09 27.95
C THR A 107 3.29 -16.33 27.15
N PHE A 108 4.44 -15.94 27.70
CA PHE A 108 5.73 -16.03 27.02
C PHE A 108 6.04 -17.45 26.56
N GLU A 109 6.03 -18.45 27.45
CA GLU A 109 6.36 -19.83 27.09
C GLU A 109 5.39 -20.44 26.06
N ARG A 110 4.11 -20.06 26.13
CA ARG A 110 3.10 -20.54 25.20
C ARG A 110 3.26 -19.94 23.80
N ASN A 111 3.61 -18.66 23.70
CA ASN A 111 3.69 -17.96 22.41
C ASN A 111 5.08 -18.04 21.77
N PHE A 112 6.14 -18.16 22.59
CA PHE A 112 7.55 -18.17 22.16
C PHE A 112 8.20 -19.56 22.15
N ASN A 113 7.41 -20.64 22.11
CA ASN A 113 7.95 -21.98 21.80
C ASN A 113 8.35 -22.07 20.31
N GLN A 114 9.25 -23.01 19.98
CA GLN A 114 9.81 -23.14 18.62
C GLN A 114 8.73 -23.32 17.54
N GLN A 115 7.71 -24.13 17.81
CA GLN A 115 6.64 -24.41 16.86
C GLN A 115 5.75 -23.19 16.59
N SER A 116 5.35 -22.47 17.64
CA SER A 116 4.50 -21.27 17.57
C SER A 116 5.27 -20.10 16.96
N LEU A 117 6.56 -19.98 17.24
CA LEU A 117 7.44 -19.02 16.59
C LEU A 117 7.59 -19.27 15.10
N ALA A 118 7.81 -20.53 14.70
CA ALA A 118 7.91 -20.88 13.29
C ALA A 118 6.60 -20.60 12.54
N LEU A 119 5.46 -21.02 13.10
CA LEU A 119 4.14 -20.81 12.50
C LEU A 119 3.76 -19.33 12.42
N SER A 120 3.99 -18.55 13.48
CA SER A 120 3.71 -17.10 13.48
C SER A 120 4.58 -16.36 12.48
N THR A 121 5.88 -16.69 12.41
CA THR A 121 6.81 -16.09 11.44
C THR A 121 6.39 -16.42 10.02
N LEU A 122 6.07 -17.67 9.71
CA LEU A 122 5.58 -18.05 8.39
C LEU A 122 4.28 -17.31 8.03
N SER A 123 3.36 -17.18 8.97
CA SER A 123 2.11 -16.43 8.77
C SER A 123 2.38 -14.95 8.48
N GLU A 124 3.28 -14.31 9.22
CA GLU A 124 3.68 -12.92 9.00
C GLU A 124 4.38 -12.71 7.65
N ILE A 125 5.21 -13.67 7.23
CA ILE A 125 5.83 -13.70 5.90
C ILE A 125 4.75 -13.75 4.81
N MET A 126 3.79 -14.67 4.92
CA MET A 126 2.70 -14.81 3.95
C MET A 126 1.82 -13.55 3.91
N ASN A 127 1.51 -12.98 5.07
CA ASN A 127 0.79 -11.71 5.16
C ASN A 127 1.57 -10.58 4.48
N THR A 128 2.90 -10.56 4.60
CA THR A 128 3.75 -9.58 3.90
C THR A 128 3.67 -9.75 2.38
N PHE A 129 3.70 -10.98 1.87
CA PHE A 129 3.51 -11.23 0.45
C PHE A 129 2.14 -10.77 -0.05
N ILE A 130 1.07 -11.08 0.69
CA ILE A 130 -0.30 -10.72 0.29
C ILE A 130 -0.49 -9.20 0.37
N TYR A 131 -0.41 -8.64 1.57
CA TYR A 131 -0.72 -7.24 1.82
C TYR A 131 0.33 -6.31 1.23
N GLY A 132 1.62 -6.68 1.30
CA GLY A 132 2.68 -5.88 0.70
C GLY A 132 2.57 -5.81 -0.82
N SER A 133 2.17 -6.90 -1.49
CA SER A 133 1.91 -6.86 -2.94
C SER A 133 0.71 -5.97 -3.27
N PHE A 134 -0.39 -6.05 -2.51
CA PHE A 134 -1.54 -5.15 -2.67
C PHE A 134 -1.15 -3.69 -2.53
N PHE A 135 -0.36 -3.36 -1.49
CA PHE A 135 0.11 -2.02 -1.26
C PHE A 135 1.02 -1.51 -2.37
N LEU A 136 1.97 -2.33 -2.82
CA LEU A 136 2.90 -1.97 -3.88
C LEU A 136 2.18 -1.73 -5.20
N ALA A 137 1.25 -2.63 -5.58
CA ALA A 137 0.43 -2.48 -6.77
C ALA A 137 -0.43 -1.20 -6.71
N PHE A 138 -1.07 -0.95 -5.57
CA PHE A 138 -1.87 0.26 -5.35
C PHE A 138 -1.00 1.54 -5.40
N TYR A 139 0.16 1.53 -4.75
CA TYR A 139 1.08 2.65 -4.71
C TYR A 139 1.57 3.04 -6.12
N TYR A 140 2.04 2.07 -6.90
CA TYR A 140 2.53 2.31 -8.24
C TYR A 140 1.42 2.67 -9.23
N TYR A 141 0.22 2.10 -9.08
CA TYR A 141 -0.95 2.51 -9.83
C TYR A 141 -1.26 4.00 -9.59
N GLN A 142 -1.25 4.45 -8.33
CA GLN A 142 -1.45 5.86 -8.01
C GLN A 142 -0.33 6.74 -8.57
N LYS A 143 0.94 6.35 -8.41
CA LYS A 143 2.10 7.10 -8.96
C LYS A 143 1.98 7.28 -10.47
N ASN A 144 1.63 6.22 -11.20
CA ASN A 144 1.46 6.27 -12.65
C ASN A 144 0.28 7.16 -13.08
N LYS A 145 -0.84 7.14 -12.34
CA LYS A 145 -1.99 8.01 -12.60
C LYS A 145 -1.63 9.49 -12.41
N LYS A 146 -0.86 9.81 -11.36
CA LYS A 146 -0.35 11.17 -11.12
C LYS A 146 0.57 11.63 -12.26
N ASN A 147 1.51 10.78 -12.68
CA ASN A 147 2.42 11.10 -13.79
C ASN A 147 1.69 11.34 -15.12
N LYS A 148 0.69 10.50 -15.46
CA LYS A 148 -0.15 10.71 -16.65
C LYS A 148 -0.93 12.03 -16.59
N SER A 149 -1.44 12.40 -15.42
CA SER A 149 -2.16 13.67 -15.25
C SER A 149 -1.25 14.91 -15.38
N LYS A 150 -0.03 14.84 -14.80
CA LYS A 150 1.00 15.88 -14.90
C LYS A 150 1.44 16.08 -16.35
N SER A 151 1.73 14.98 -17.07
CA SER A 151 2.09 15.01 -18.50
C SER A 151 0.99 15.65 -19.37
N LYS A 152 -0.29 15.27 -19.19
CA LYS A 152 -1.41 15.88 -19.90
C LYS A 152 -1.56 17.38 -19.62
N GLY A 153 -1.31 17.82 -18.37
CA GLY A 153 -1.32 19.24 -18.00
C GLY A 153 -0.22 20.03 -18.69
N THR A 154 1.00 19.50 -18.70
CA THR A 154 2.15 20.11 -19.39
C THR A 154 1.92 20.22 -20.90
N ILE A 155 1.41 19.17 -21.54
CA ILE A 155 1.09 19.18 -22.98
C ILE A 155 0.01 20.23 -23.28
N ARG A 156 -1.03 20.33 -22.45
CA ARG A 156 -2.09 21.34 -22.62
C ARG A 156 -1.55 22.76 -22.46
N HIS A 157 -0.62 23.00 -21.53
CA HIS A 157 0.04 24.29 -21.36
C HIS A 157 0.91 24.63 -22.59
N PHE A 158 1.70 23.68 -23.09
CA PHE A 158 2.49 23.85 -24.32
C PHE A 158 1.63 24.11 -25.55
N LEU A 159 0.50 23.40 -25.71
CA LEU A 159 -0.44 23.65 -26.81
C LEU A 159 -1.08 25.04 -26.71
N LYS A 160 -1.39 25.51 -25.50
CA LYS A 160 -1.92 26.86 -25.29
C LYS A 160 -0.90 27.93 -25.65
N LEU A 161 0.37 27.77 -25.24
CA LEU A 161 1.47 28.66 -25.61
C LEU A 161 1.73 28.67 -27.12
N ARG A 162 1.64 27.51 -27.79
CA ARG A 162 1.79 27.40 -29.24
C ARG A 162 0.65 28.10 -29.99
N SER A 163 -0.59 27.96 -29.51
CA SER A 163 -1.75 28.66 -30.06
C SER A 163 -1.64 30.19 -29.91
N THR A 164 -1.18 30.69 -28.77
CA THR A 164 -0.97 32.13 -28.57
C THR A 164 0.22 32.69 -29.38
N SER A 165 1.28 31.90 -29.57
CA SER A 165 2.41 32.27 -30.42
C SER A 165 2.04 32.28 -31.90
N SER A 166 1.21 31.35 -32.36
CA SER A 166 0.69 31.33 -33.74
C SER A 166 -0.14 32.57 -34.07
N ASN A 167 -0.96 33.06 -33.12
CA ASN A 167 -1.73 34.29 -33.33
C ASN A 167 -0.85 35.54 -33.46
N HIS A 168 0.31 35.60 -32.79
CA HIS A 168 1.26 36.70 -32.97
C HIS A 168 2.05 36.60 -34.28
N SER A 169 2.38 35.40 -34.75
CA SER A 169 3.04 35.21 -36.06
C SER A 169 2.13 35.52 -37.24
N SER A 170 0.82 35.28 -37.13
CA SER A 170 -0.16 35.66 -38.17
C SER A 170 -0.38 37.17 -38.28
N ILE A 171 -0.19 37.94 -37.20
CA ILE A 171 -0.31 39.41 -37.21
C ILE A 171 0.95 40.05 -37.81
N LEU A 172 2.14 39.49 -37.56
CA LEU A 172 3.40 40.00 -38.12
C LEU A 172 3.52 39.77 -39.64
N ILE A 173 2.89 38.73 -40.19
CA ILE A 173 2.85 38.51 -41.64
C ILE A 173 1.87 39.47 -42.33
N PHE A 174 0.81 39.92 -41.64
CA PHE A 174 -0.16 40.86 -42.20
C PHE A 174 0.33 42.32 -42.22
N CYS A 175 1.18 42.71 -41.27
CA CYS A 175 1.79 44.06 -41.25
C CYS A 175 2.95 44.25 -42.25
N LEU A 176 3.48 43.18 -42.86
CA LEU A 176 4.59 43.26 -43.82
C LEU A 176 4.13 43.28 -45.29
N ILE A 177 2.82 43.23 -45.54
CA ILE A 177 2.20 43.17 -46.88
C ILE A 177 1.28 44.39 -47.14
N THR A 178 1.21 45.37 -46.23
CA THR A 178 0.46 46.63 -46.45
C THR A 178 1.41 47.81 -46.39
#